data_AF-A0A833TH37-F1
#
_entry.id   AF-A0A833TH37-F1
#
_cell.length_a   1.000
_cell.length_b   1.000
_cell.length_c   1.000
_cell.angle_alpha   90.00
_cell.angle_beta   90.00
_cell.angle_gamma   90.00
#
_symmetry.space_group_name_H-M   'P 1'
#
loop_
_entity.id
_entity.type
_entity.pdbx_description
1 polymer ?
#
loop_
_entity_poly.entity_id
_entity_poly.type
_entity_poly.pdbx_seq_one_letter_code
_entity_poly.pdbx_strand_id
1 'polypeptide(L)'
;MVCTPLTNAIDRMDSLDAMSLALELAKVSDAQVALTTLAVTKAQLVPEGVLASSKHVASLWKCSASCHNEGLFNTVACILPKLDPSVLGPIITEVAEYEQAQPTPGQRVVLASLVSTRRRWLGAEISRLNEFTLQIPSAWISAQDRIETILREQKQNDSFVIGEFADISAALRFVENLPHSTDSTSRTPFTLEAHQADARAIVIVNKTGDQYEISRQQLEQYNAEINLLSASLSSGG
;
A
#
# COMPACT_ATOMS: atom_id res chain seq x y z
N MET A 1 -37.84 -16.61 3.78
CA MET A 1 -37.55 -17.85 4.55
C MET A 1 -36.37 -18.54 3.88
N VAL A 2 -35.15 -18.47 4.43
CA VAL A 2 -34.02 -19.24 3.86
C VAL A 2 -34.21 -20.71 4.21
N CYS A 3 -34.16 -21.54 3.17
CA CYS A 3 -34.25 -22.98 3.30
C CYS A 3 -33.06 -23.47 4.15
N THR A 4 -33.33 -24.06 5.32
CA THR A 4 -32.35 -24.71 6.19
C THR A 4 -31.37 -25.66 5.45
N PRO A 5 -31.77 -26.36 4.37
CA PRO A 5 -30.84 -27.12 3.54
C PRO A 5 -29.71 -26.29 2.92
N LEU A 6 -29.98 -25.02 2.53
CA LEU A 6 -29.01 -24.15 1.87
C LEU A 6 -27.93 -23.68 2.86
N THR A 7 -28.31 -23.22 4.05
CA THR A 7 -27.35 -22.84 5.09
C THR A 7 -26.50 -24.03 5.53
N ASN A 8 -27.09 -25.23 5.62
CA ASN A 8 -26.35 -26.45 5.96
C ASN A 8 -25.37 -26.87 4.85
N ALA A 9 -25.68 -26.60 3.58
CA ALA A 9 -24.78 -26.86 2.47
C ALA A 9 -23.59 -25.89 2.49
N ILE A 10 -23.85 -24.59 2.71
CA ILE A 10 -22.81 -23.56 2.80
C ILE A 10 -21.89 -23.82 3.99
N ASP A 11 -22.45 -24.26 5.13
CA ASP A 11 -21.68 -24.50 6.35
C ASP A 11 -20.62 -25.61 6.20
N ARG A 12 -20.81 -26.53 5.24
CA ARG A 12 -19.86 -27.61 4.94
C ARG A 12 -18.73 -27.21 4.00
N MET A 13 -18.77 -26.00 3.43
CA MET A 13 -17.72 -25.49 2.56
C MET A 13 -16.50 -25.03 3.37
N ASP A 14 -15.38 -24.80 2.68
CA ASP A 14 -14.25 -24.07 3.25
C ASP A 14 -14.72 -22.72 3.81
N SER A 15 -14.09 -22.25 4.89
CA SER A 15 -14.50 -21.04 5.59
C SER A 15 -14.52 -19.80 4.69
N LEU A 16 -13.55 -19.63 3.79
CA LEU A 16 -13.50 -18.47 2.90
C LEU A 16 -14.60 -18.54 1.83
N ASP A 17 -14.82 -19.70 1.23
CA ASP A 17 -15.84 -19.90 0.22
C ASP A 17 -17.25 -19.80 0.82
N ALA A 18 -17.46 -20.39 2.00
CA ALA A 18 -18.69 -20.31 2.77
C ALA A 18 -19.04 -18.86 3.10
N MET A 19 -18.07 -18.10 3.59
CA MET A 19 -18.22 -16.67 3.88
C MET A 19 -18.61 -15.90 2.63
N SER A 20 -17.88 -16.09 1.53
CA SER A 20 -18.09 -15.36 0.28
C SER A 20 -19.48 -15.63 -0.31
N LEU A 21 -19.89 -16.90 -0.38
CA LEU A 21 -21.20 -17.28 -0.88
C LEU A 21 -22.33 -16.77 0.03
N ALA A 22 -22.17 -16.86 1.35
CA ALA A 22 -23.15 -16.36 2.30
C ALA A 22 -23.37 -14.84 2.15
N LEU A 23 -22.31 -14.06 1.92
CA LEU A 23 -22.40 -12.61 1.70
C LEU A 23 -23.12 -12.27 0.39
N GLU A 24 -22.84 -12.98 -0.71
CA GLU A 24 -23.53 -12.73 -1.97
C GLU A 24 -25.02 -13.07 -1.87
N LEU A 25 -25.37 -14.17 -1.19
CA LEU A 25 -26.77 -14.51 -0.95
C LEU A 25 -27.47 -13.53 -0.01
N ALA A 26 -26.77 -13.00 0.99
CA ALA A 26 -27.34 -12.03 1.94
C ALA A 26 -27.79 -10.73 1.25
N LYS A 27 -27.19 -10.35 0.12
CA LYS A 27 -27.56 -9.15 -0.65
C LYS A 27 -28.92 -9.27 -1.34
N VAL A 28 -29.36 -10.49 -1.64
CA VAL A 28 -30.54 -10.76 -2.49
C VAL A 28 -31.63 -11.57 -1.78
N SER A 29 -31.42 -11.93 -0.51
CA SER A 29 -32.29 -12.86 0.22
C SER A 29 -32.96 -12.22 1.44
N ASP A 30 -34.22 -12.57 1.66
CA ASP A 30 -34.99 -12.20 2.85
C ASP A 30 -34.44 -12.78 4.17
N ALA A 31 -33.47 -13.70 4.15
CA ALA A 31 -32.76 -14.11 5.38
C ALA A 31 -31.33 -13.56 5.46
N GLN A 32 -31.19 -12.30 5.07
CA GLN A 32 -29.98 -11.50 5.23
C GLN A 32 -29.31 -11.68 6.60
N VAL A 33 -30.07 -11.64 7.71
CA VAL A 33 -29.51 -11.78 9.07
C VAL A 33 -28.86 -13.14 9.30
N ALA A 34 -29.52 -14.24 8.91
CA ALA A 34 -28.99 -15.59 9.09
C ALA A 34 -27.76 -15.84 8.22
N LEU A 35 -27.78 -15.38 6.96
CA LEU A 35 -26.65 -15.50 6.04
C LEU A 35 -25.47 -14.61 6.45
N THR A 36 -25.74 -13.40 6.96
CA THR A 36 -24.70 -12.52 7.50
C THR A 36 -24.09 -13.12 8.77
N THR A 37 -24.90 -13.73 9.63
CA THR A 37 -24.41 -14.46 10.82
C THR A 37 -23.47 -15.58 10.40
N LEU A 38 -23.87 -16.41 9.44
CA LEU A 38 -23.02 -17.47 8.91
C LEU A 38 -21.71 -16.91 8.32
N ALA A 39 -21.79 -15.85 7.52
CA ALA A 39 -20.62 -15.20 6.95
C ALA A 39 -19.65 -14.69 8.02
N VAL A 40 -20.16 -14.01 9.05
CA VAL A 40 -19.34 -13.49 10.16
C VAL A 40 -18.70 -14.62 10.95
N THR A 41 -19.44 -15.69 11.26
CA THR A 41 -18.90 -16.87 11.94
C THR A 41 -17.79 -17.53 11.11
N LYS A 42 -17.96 -17.64 9.80
CA LYS A 42 -16.94 -18.21 8.92
C LYS A 42 -15.72 -17.30 8.80
N ALA A 43 -15.91 -15.98 8.73
CA ALA A 43 -14.81 -15.01 8.69
C ALA A 43 -13.87 -15.13 9.91
N GLN A 44 -14.41 -15.43 11.10
CA GLN A 44 -13.60 -15.66 12.30
C GLN A 44 -12.69 -16.89 12.23
N LEU A 45 -13.00 -17.83 11.33
CA LEU A 45 -12.22 -19.05 11.12
C LEU A 45 -11.20 -18.90 9.98
N VAL A 46 -11.28 -17.81 9.20
CA VAL A 46 -10.33 -17.54 8.11
C VAL A 46 -9.07 -16.90 8.69
N PRO A 47 -7.86 -17.41 8.38
CA PRO A 47 -6.61 -16.77 8.79
C PRO A 47 -6.53 -15.30 8.31
N GLU A 48 -6.00 -14.41 9.14
CA GLU A 48 -6.01 -12.96 8.90
C GLU A 48 -5.39 -12.57 7.54
N GLY A 49 -4.27 -13.18 7.14
CA GLY A 49 -3.64 -12.91 5.84
C GLY A 49 -4.47 -13.37 4.63
N VAL A 50 -5.23 -14.47 4.78
CA VAL A 50 -6.15 -14.95 3.75
C VAL A 50 -7.38 -14.05 3.67
N LEU A 51 -7.91 -13.66 4.83
CA LEU A 51 -9.05 -12.74 4.91
C LEU A 51 -8.70 -11.36 4.34
N ALA A 52 -7.51 -10.84 4.64
CA ALA A 52 -6.98 -9.58 4.11
C ALA A 52 -6.91 -9.55 2.57
N SER A 53 -6.73 -10.70 1.94
CA SER A 53 -6.68 -10.84 0.48
C SER A 53 -8.07 -11.01 -0.16
N SER A 54 -9.13 -11.13 0.66
CA SER A 54 -10.49 -11.35 0.17
C SER A 54 -11.14 -10.05 -0.29
N LYS A 55 -11.66 -10.04 -1.52
CA LYS A 55 -12.50 -8.96 -2.06
C LYS A 55 -13.82 -8.76 -1.31
N HIS A 56 -14.21 -9.70 -0.44
CA HIS A 56 -15.50 -9.68 0.26
C HIS A 56 -15.43 -9.02 1.66
N VAL A 57 -14.27 -8.53 2.09
CA VAL A 57 -14.11 -7.90 3.42
C VAL A 57 -14.98 -6.66 3.58
N ALA A 58 -15.07 -5.80 2.57
CA ALA A 58 -15.98 -4.65 2.60
C ALA A 58 -17.47 -5.10 2.63
N SER A 59 -17.79 -6.25 2.02
CA SER A 59 -19.14 -6.82 2.10
C SER A 59 -19.48 -7.33 3.50
N LEU A 60 -18.52 -7.87 4.26
CA LEU A 60 -18.73 -8.22 5.69
C LEU A 60 -19.19 -7.01 6.49
N TRP A 61 -18.55 -5.86 6.30
CA TRP A 61 -18.97 -4.61 6.93
C TRP A 61 -20.39 -4.24 6.51
N LYS A 62 -20.63 -4.09 5.20
CA LYS A 62 -21.92 -3.63 4.65
C LYS A 62 -23.08 -4.51 5.11
N CYS A 63 -22.93 -5.84 5.05
CA CYS A 63 -23.94 -6.79 5.47
C CYS A 63 -24.20 -6.74 6.98
N SER A 64 -23.14 -6.72 7.81
CA SER A 64 -23.29 -6.67 9.27
C SER A 64 -23.89 -5.35 9.76
N ALA A 65 -23.51 -4.22 9.15
CA ALA A 65 -24.09 -2.90 9.37
C ALA A 65 -25.59 -2.86 9.02
N SER A 66 -25.99 -3.49 7.92
CA SER A 66 -27.39 -3.49 7.45
C SER A 66 -28.33 -4.35 8.31
N CYS A 67 -27.82 -5.34 9.03
CA CYS A 67 -28.63 -6.33 9.74
C CYS A 67 -29.31 -5.82 11.02
N HIS A 68 -29.08 -4.57 11.43
CA HIS A 68 -29.55 -4.00 12.71
C HIS A 68 -29.26 -4.90 13.93
N ASN A 69 -28.23 -5.75 13.83
CA ASN A 69 -27.76 -6.64 14.87
C ASN A 69 -26.38 -6.19 15.32
N GLU A 70 -26.34 -5.46 16.43
CA GLU A 70 -25.11 -4.86 16.96
C GLU A 70 -24.03 -5.92 17.25
N GLY A 71 -24.40 -7.12 17.67
CA GLY A 71 -23.45 -8.20 17.95
C GLY A 71 -22.68 -8.64 16.70
N LEU A 72 -23.35 -8.72 15.55
CA LEU A 72 -22.71 -9.06 14.28
C LEU A 72 -21.75 -7.96 13.83
N PHE A 73 -22.19 -6.70 13.90
CA PHE A 73 -21.34 -5.56 13.55
C PHE A 73 -20.13 -5.46 14.47
N ASN A 74 -20.32 -5.61 15.79
CA ASN A 74 -19.23 -5.57 16.77
C ASN A 74 -18.20 -6.67 16.50
N THR A 75 -18.64 -7.86 16.06
CA THR A 75 -17.73 -8.94 15.68
C THR A 75 -16.87 -8.54 14.48
N VAL A 76 -17.46 -7.96 13.44
CA VAL A 76 -16.72 -7.44 12.27
C VAL A 76 -15.78 -6.31 12.68
N ALA A 77 -16.22 -5.42 13.56
CA ALA A 77 -15.41 -4.34 14.11
C ALA A 77 -14.19 -4.83 14.90
N CYS A 78 -14.21 -6.05 15.43
CA CYS A 78 -13.04 -6.68 16.05
C CYS A 78 -12.12 -7.39 15.06
N ILE A 79 -12.61 -7.72 13.86
CA ILE A 79 -11.84 -8.41 12.81
C ILE A 79 -11.03 -7.40 11.99
N LEU A 80 -11.69 -6.35 11.46
CA LEU A 80 -11.05 -5.44 10.50
C LEU A 80 -9.77 -4.76 11.00
N PRO A 81 -9.66 -4.31 12.27
CA PRO A 81 -8.45 -3.67 12.77
C PRO A 81 -7.23 -4.61 12.86
N LYS A 82 -7.43 -5.93 12.75
CA LYS A 82 -6.35 -6.93 12.78
C LYS A 82 -5.79 -7.24 11.39
N LEU A 83 -6.45 -6.80 10.33
CA LEU A 83 -5.97 -7.02 8.98
C LEU A 83 -4.69 -6.21 8.73
N ASP A 84 -3.88 -6.71 7.80
CA ASP A 84 -2.67 -6.03 7.38
C ASP A 84 -3.01 -4.59 6.92
N PRO A 85 -2.38 -3.55 7.52
CA PRO A 85 -2.66 -2.17 7.13
C PRO A 85 -2.41 -1.87 5.65
N SER A 86 -1.57 -2.66 4.96
CA SER A 86 -1.27 -2.54 3.53
C SER A 86 -2.50 -2.80 2.64
N VAL A 87 -3.47 -3.58 3.11
CA VAL A 87 -4.70 -3.92 2.35
C VAL A 87 -5.92 -3.07 2.72
N LEU A 88 -5.82 -2.24 3.76
CA LEU A 88 -6.96 -1.48 4.27
C LEU A 88 -7.45 -0.38 3.32
N GLY A 89 -6.60 0.11 2.41
CA GLY A 89 -6.94 1.23 1.51
C GLY A 89 -8.25 1.01 0.73
N PRO A 90 -8.34 -0.02 -0.12
CA PRO A 90 -9.58 -0.34 -0.85
C PRO A 90 -10.80 -0.59 0.06
N ILE A 91 -10.60 -1.25 1.21
CA ILE A 91 -11.67 -1.53 2.17
C ILE A 91 -12.24 -0.23 2.74
N ILE A 92 -11.37 0.70 3.14
CA ILE A 92 -11.77 2.00 3.68
C ILE A 92 -12.56 2.79 2.65
N THR A 93 -12.11 2.84 1.38
CA THR A 93 -12.82 3.52 0.29
C THR A 93 -14.23 2.95 0.11
N GLU A 94 -14.34 1.63 -0.02
CA GLU A 94 -15.63 0.97 -0.22
C GLU A 94 -16.61 1.13 0.96
N VAL A 95 -16.09 1.14 2.19
CA VAL A 95 -16.90 1.36 3.39
C VAL A 95 -17.33 2.82 3.49
N ALA A 96 -16.42 3.76 3.24
CA ALA A 96 -16.71 5.19 3.30
C ALA A 96 -17.80 5.60 2.29
N GLU A 97 -17.79 5.02 1.08
CA GLU A 97 -18.84 5.22 0.08
C GLU A 97 -20.21 4.74 0.56
N TYR A 98 -20.27 3.59 1.25
CA TYR A 98 -21.50 3.05 1.80
C TYR A 98 -22.05 3.90 2.95
N GLU A 99 -21.17 4.39 3.83
CA GLU A 99 -21.55 5.14 5.03
C GLU A 99 -21.95 6.61 4.75
N GLN A 100 -21.89 7.11 3.50
CA GLN A 100 -22.37 8.45 3.15
C GLN A 100 -23.85 8.68 3.51
N ALA A 101 -24.60 7.60 3.77
CA ALA A 101 -26.02 7.61 4.13
C ALA A 101 -26.33 7.90 5.62
N GLN A 102 -25.34 8.31 6.43
CA GLN A 102 -25.36 8.53 7.88
C GLN A 102 -24.91 7.31 8.72
N PRO A 103 -23.61 7.22 9.02
CA PRO A 103 -23.09 6.15 9.87
C PRO A 103 -23.55 6.36 11.32
N THR A 104 -23.80 5.27 12.02
CA THR A 104 -23.96 5.28 13.48
C THR A 104 -22.67 5.75 14.18
N PRO A 105 -22.74 6.26 15.43
CA PRO A 105 -21.54 6.61 16.19
C PRO A 105 -20.53 5.46 16.29
N GLY A 106 -20.99 4.22 16.44
CA GLY A 106 -20.13 3.03 16.49
C GLY A 106 -19.39 2.78 15.18
N GLN A 107 -20.09 2.86 14.05
CA GLN A 107 -19.49 2.75 12.71
C GLN A 107 -18.44 3.84 12.48
N ARG A 108 -18.72 5.08 12.88
CA ARG A 108 -17.75 6.19 12.77
C ARG A 108 -16.48 5.92 13.55
N VAL A 109 -16.58 5.43 14.79
CA VAL A 109 -15.41 5.12 15.63
C VAL A 109 -14.53 4.05 14.99
N VAL A 110 -15.15 2.98 14.49
CA VAL A 110 -14.39 1.88 13.88
C VAL A 110 -13.76 2.32 12.56
N LEU A 111 -14.49 3.06 11.71
CA LEU A 111 -13.94 3.62 10.48
C LEU A 111 -12.76 4.57 10.76
N ALA A 112 -12.89 5.45 11.75
CA ALA A 112 -11.80 6.34 12.18
C ALA A 112 -10.56 5.54 12.63
N SER A 113 -10.76 4.43 13.36
CA SER A 113 -9.66 3.54 13.78
C SER A 113 -8.94 2.89 12.59
N LEU A 114 -9.68 2.42 11.58
CA LEU A 114 -9.11 1.87 10.35
C LEU A 114 -8.32 2.93 9.58
N VAL A 115 -8.89 4.12 9.42
CA VAL A 115 -8.23 5.26 8.78
C VAL A 115 -6.94 5.64 9.51
N SER A 116 -6.96 5.76 10.84
CA SER A 116 -5.76 6.05 11.62
C SER A 116 -4.68 4.98 11.46
N THR A 117 -5.06 3.70 11.42
CA THR A 117 -4.13 2.58 11.24
C THR A 117 -3.50 2.63 9.85
N ARG A 118 -4.30 2.83 8.81
CA ARG A 118 -3.81 2.98 7.43
C ARG A 118 -2.88 4.19 7.27
N ARG A 119 -3.23 5.34 7.84
CA ARG A 119 -2.38 6.55 7.80
C ARG A 119 -1.02 6.33 8.46
N ARG A 120 -0.97 5.63 9.60
CA ARG A 120 0.29 5.31 10.27
C ARG A 120 1.18 4.43 9.39
N TRP A 121 0.59 3.42 8.77
CA TRP A 121 1.30 2.54 7.84
C TRP A 121 1.80 3.30 6.60
N LEU A 122 0.95 4.12 5.97
CA LEU A 122 1.33 4.96 4.84
C LEU A 122 2.48 5.91 5.19
N GLY A 123 2.45 6.53 6.37
CA GLY A 123 3.53 7.40 6.83
C GLY A 123 4.86 6.67 6.95
N ALA A 124 4.86 5.46 7.53
CA ALA A 124 6.06 4.64 7.62
C ALA A 124 6.59 4.22 6.24
N GLU A 125 5.69 3.86 5.32
CA GLU A 125 6.06 3.44 3.98
C GLU A 125 6.58 4.60 3.11
N ILE A 126 5.99 5.79 3.25
CA ILE A 126 6.48 7.04 2.64
C ILE A 126 7.89 7.37 3.15
N SER A 127 8.12 7.29 4.46
CA SER A 127 9.46 7.49 5.03
C SER A 127 10.48 6.50 4.45
N ARG A 128 10.12 5.21 4.40
CA ARG A 128 10.95 4.14 3.83
C ARG A 128 11.29 4.38 2.36
N LEU A 129 10.30 4.81 1.56
CA LEU A 129 10.49 5.11 0.13
C LEU A 129 11.27 6.42 -0.09
N ASN A 130 11.11 7.43 0.77
CA ASN A 130 11.91 8.66 0.68
C ASN A 130 13.39 8.40 0.96
N GLU A 131 13.72 7.55 1.93
CA GLU A 131 15.09 7.09 2.18
C GLU A 131 15.70 6.40 0.94
N PHE A 132 14.90 5.62 0.20
CA PHE A 132 15.32 5.00 -1.06
C PHE A 132 15.64 6.03 -2.15
N THR A 133 14.94 7.16 -2.20
CA THR A 133 15.16 8.21 -3.21
C THR A 133 16.33 9.16 -2.91
N LEU A 134 16.84 9.19 -1.67
CA LEU A 134 17.72 10.27 -1.18
C LEU A 134 19.13 9.85 -0.77
N GLN A 135 19.52 8.57 -0.90
CA GLN A 135 20.92 8.18 -0.65
C GLN A 135 21.84 8.55 -1.82
N ILE A 136 21.95 9.87 -2.08
CA ILE A 136 23.07 10.45 -2.82
C ILE A 136 24.15 10.77 -1.76
N PRO A 137 25.35 10.19 -1.86
CA PRO A 137 26.41 10.41 -0.88
C PRO A 137 26.70 11.91 -0.69
N SER A 138 26.87 12.36 0.54
CA SER A 138 27.14 13.78 0.87
C SER A 138 28.38 14.36 0.17
N ALA A 139 29.30 13.51 -0.30
CA ALA A 139 30.43 13.91 -1.14
C ALA A 139 30.02 14.45 -2.54
N TRP A 140 28.74 14.31 -2.91
CA TRP A 140 28.21 14.60 -4.24
C TRP A 140 27.23 15.79 -4.25
N ILE A 141 27.19 16.61 -3.19
CA ILE A 141 26.26 17.77 -3.08
C ILE A 141 26.34 18.70 -4.32
N SER A 142 27.52 18.88 -4.92
CA SER A 142 27.68 19.70 -6.13
C SER A 142 27.06 19.07 -7.39
N ALA A 143 26.87 17.75 -7.41
CA ALA A 143 26.21 17.00 -8.48
C ALA A 143 24.77 16.60 -8.11
N GLN A 144 24.37 16.73 -6.84
CA GLN A 144 23.08 16.28 -6.31
C GLN A 144 21.91 16.91 -7.07
N ASP A 145 21.90 18.24 -7.24
CA ASP A 145 20.82 18.92 -7.97
C ASP A 145 20.70 18.42 -9.41
N ARG A 146 21.82 18.15 -10.08
CA ARG A 146 21.83 17.62 -11.46
C ARG A 146 21.35 16.18 -11.50
N ILE A 147 21.81 15.33 -10.57
CA ILE A 147 21.43 13.93 -10.47
C ILE A 147 19.94 13.80 -10.13
N GLU A 148 19.43 14.59 -9.17
CA GLU A 148 18.02 14.62 -8.81
C GLU A 148 17.14 15.14 -9.95
N THR A 149 17.55 16.21 -10.62
CA THR A 149 16.83 16.75 -11.78
C THR A 149 16.73 15.70 -12.89
N ILE A 150 17.84 15.03 -13.21
CA ILE A 150 17.87 14.01 -14.26
C ILE A 150 17.05 12.77 -13.88
N LEU A 151 17.14 12.32 -12.62
CA LEU A 151 16.32 11.22 -12.12
C LEU A 151 14.82 11.54 -12.15
N ARG A 152 14.44 12.81 -11.93
CA ARG A 152 13.05 13.30 -11.99
C ARG A 152 12.53 13.52 -13.41
N GLU A 153 13.37 13.97 -14.34
CA GLU A 153 12.97 14.42 -15.68
C GLU A 153 13.02 13.33 -16.77
N GLN A 154 13.85 12.29 -16.65
CA GLN A 154 14.05 11.33 -17.75
C GLN A 154 13.19 10.06 -17.69
N LYS A 155 12.67 9.68 -18.86
CA LYS A 155 12.05 8.38 -19.13
C LYS A 155 13.12 7.26 -19.15
N GLN A 156 12.64 6.03 -18.99
CA GLN A 156 13.38 4.76 -18.94
C GLN A 156 14.66 4.72 -19.80
N ASN A 157 15.76 4.22 -19.24
CA ASN A 157 17.04 3.89 -19.88
C ASN A 157 18.00 5.02 -20.29
N ASP A 158 17.78 6.27 -19.86
CA ASP A 158 18.75 7.32 -20.16
C ASP A 158 19.98 7.24 -19.22
N SER A 159 21.16 7.22 -19.85
CA SER A 159 22.46 7.39 -19.21
C SER A 159 22.87 8.86 -19.30
N PHE A 160 23.43 9.45 -18.24
CA PHE A 160 23.97 10.81 -18.30
C PHE A 160 25.43 10.87 -17.92
N VAL A 161 26.10 11.92 -18.40
CA VAL A 161 27.56 12.06 -18.31
C VAL A 161 27.91 13.14 -17.29
N ILE A 162 28.65 12.76 -16.25
CA ILE A 162 29.38 13.67 -15.38
C ILE A 162 30.76 13.88 -16.01
N GLY A 163 31.02 15.09 -16.49
CA GLY A 163 32.30 15.45 -17.11
C GLY A 163 33.32 16.04 -16.13
N GLU A 164 34.46 16.47 -16.69
CA GLU A 164 35.49 17.29 -16.02
C GLU A 164 36.53 16.57 -15.16
N PHE A 165 36.66 15.24 -15.27
CA PHE A 165 37.77 14.55 -14.63
C PHE A 165 39.06 14.77 -15.43
N ALA A 166 40.14 15.10 -14.72
CA ALA A 166 41.45 15.35 -15.32
C ALA A 166 42.00 14.11 -16.04
N ASP A 167 41.72 12.91 -15.51
CA ASP A 167 42.12 11.63 -16.08
C ASP A 167 41.18 10.51 -15.58
N ILE A 168 41.32 9.32 -16.18
CA ILE A 168 40.50 8.16 -15.82
C ILE A 168 40.75 7.66 -14.38
N SER A 169 41.92 7.94 -13.80
CA SER A 169 42.19 7.56 -12.40
C SER A 169 41.39 8.43 -11.42
N ALA A 170 41.15 9.71 -11.76
CA ALA A 170 40.27 10.60 -11.02
C ALA A 170 38.81 10.17 -11.16
N ALA A 171 38.37 9.77 -12.36
CA ALA A 171 37.03 9.24 -12.58
C ALA A 171 36.79 7.90 -11.87
N LEU A 172 37.77 6.98 -11.88
CA LEU A 172 37.70 5.71 -11.16
C LEU A 172 37.67 5.92 -9.64
N ARG A 173 38.53 6.79 -9.10
CA ARG A 173 38.47 7.16 -7.67
C ARG A 173 37.12 7.77 -7.29
N PHE A 174 36.47 8.48 -8.20
CA PHE A 174 35.13 9.02 -7.97
C PHE A 174 34.07 7.91 -7.91
N VAL A 175 34.17 6.90 -8.78
CA VAL A 175 33.30 5.71 -8.74
C VAL A 175 33.56 4.84 -7.51
N GLU A 176 34.83 4.63 -7.12
CA GLU A 176 35.23 3.79 -5.98
C GLU A 176 34.94 4.44 -4.62
N ASN A 177 34.95 5.77 -4.53
CA ASN A 177 34.57 6.50 -3.32
C ASN A 177 33.04 6.64 -3.16
N LEU A 178 32.25 6.04 -4.05
CA LEU A 178 30.87 5.79 -3.71
C LEU A 178 30.88 4.96 -2.42
N PRO A 179 30.05 5.28 -1.42
CA PRO A 179 29.70 4.29 -0.43
C PRO A 179 28.99 3.18 -1.20
N HIS A 180 29.76 2.21 -1.70
CA HIS A 180 29.27 0.86 -1.76
C HIS A 180 28.87 0.60 -0.33
N SER A 181 27.56 0.63 -0.07
CA SER A 181 27.10 0.05 1.17
C SER A 181 27.65 -1.36 1.15
N THR A 182 28.56 -1.61 2.07
CA THR A 182 29.16 -2.92 2.31
C THR A 182 28.09 -3.95 2.66
N ASP A 183 26.83 -3.53 2.81
CA ASP A 183 25.66 -4.38 2.74
C ASP A 183 25.08 -4.46 1.32
N SER A 184 24.94 -5.68 0.85
CA SER A 184 24.13 -6.11 -0.32
C SER A 184 22.68 -5.61 -0.38
N THR A 185 22.26 -4.77 0.57
CA THR A 185 20.93 -4.17 0.68
C THR A 185 20.88 -2.69 0.31
N SER A 186 21.99 -1.93 0.22
CA SER A 186 21.89 -0.59 -0.41
C SER A 186 21.92 -0.71 -1.92
N ARG A 187 20.72 -0.62 -2.46
CA ARG A 187 20.43 -0.58 -3.89
C ARG A 187 20.36 0.87 -4.30
N THR A 188 21.50 1.45 -4.67
CA THR A 188 21.51 2.76 -5.32
C THR A 188 20.71 2.67 -6.63
N PRO A 189 19.83 3.64 -6.94
CA PRO A 189 18.98 3.62 -8.15
C PRO A 189 19.76 3.95 -9.44
N PHE A 190 21.08 3.94 -9.36
CA PHE A 190 22.00 4.07 -10.50
C PHE A 190 23.27 3.24 -10.31
N THR A 191 23.90 2.90 -11.42
CA THR A 191 25.29 2.43 -11.53
C THR A 191 26.15 3.52 -12.17
N LEU A 192 27.45 3.45 -11.91
CA LEU A 192 28.43 4.41 -12.41
C LEU A 192 29.52 3.67 -13.17
N GLU A 193 29.93 4.22 -14.30
CA GLU A 193 31.03 3.71 -15.09
C GLU A 193 31.97 4.86 -15.46
N ALA A 194 33.25 4.73 -15.15
CA ALA A 194 34.25 5.67 -15.59
C ALA A 194 34.67 5.38 -17.03
N HIS A 195 34.69 6.41 -17.88
CA HIS A 195 35.07 6.32 -19.29
C HIS A 195 36.12 7.38 -19.62
N GLN A 196 37.09 7.01 -20.46
CA GLN A 196 38.06 7.97 -20.99
C GLN A 196 37.46 8.64 -22.24
N ALA A 197 37.45 9.96 -22.28
CA ALA A 197 36.99 10.75 -23.41
C ALA A 197 38.09 11.76 -23.80
N ASP A 198 38.88 11.39 -24.82
CA ASP A 198 40.04 12.15 -25.29
C ASP A 198 41.04 12.50 -24.17
N ALA A 199 41.35 13.80 -24.00
CA ALA A 199 42.27 14.32 -22.99
C ALA A 199 41.66 14.46 -21.59
N ARG A 200 40.42 13.98 -21.39
CA ARG A 200 39.70 14.02 -20.10
C ARG A 200 39.05 12.67 -19.82
N ALA A 201 38.52 12.53 -18.61
CA ALA A 201 37.64 11.43 -18.29
C ALA A 201 36.25 11.93 -17.90
N ILE A 202 35.30 11.02 -18.04
CA ILE A 202 33.89 11.22 -17.74
C ILE A 202 33.41 10.04 -16.90
N VAL A 203 32.31 10.24 -16.19
CA VAL A 203 31.59 9.17 -15.50
C VAL A 203 30.19 9.10 -16.07
N ILE A 204 29.82 7.95 -16.61
CA ILE A 204 28.49 7.66 -17.08
C ILE A 204 27.68 7.13 -15.91
N VAL A 205 26.54 7.76 -15.66
CA VAL A 205 25.56 7.34 -14.67
C VAL A 205 24.43 6.64 -15.41
N ASN A 206 24.26 5.36 -15.15
CA ASN A 206 23.20 4.54 -15.72
C ASN A 206 22.12 4.34 -14.64
N LYS A 207 20.87 4.66 -14.93
CA LYS A 207 19.75 4.40 -14.00
C LYS A 207 19.56 2.89 -13.85
N THR A 208 19.67 2.34 -12.63
CA THR A 208 19.44 0.91 -12.36
C THR A 208 17.94 0.64 -12.17
N GLY A 209 17.24 0.68 -13.30
CA GLY A 209 16.01 -0.07 -13.50
C GLY A 209 14.72 0.49 -12.90
N ASP A 210 13.65 -0.27 -13.13
CA ASP A 210 12.26 0.06 -12.85
C ASP A 210 11.96 0.34 -11.38
N GLN A 211 12.86 -0.01 -10.44
CA GLN A 211 12.63 0.13 -9.00
C GLN A 211 12.51 1.59 -8.54
N TYR A 212 13.27 2.51 -9.13
CA TYR A 212 13.13 3.95 -8.83
C TYR A 212 11.78 4.48 -9.31
N GLU A 213 11.38 4.10 -10.52
CA GLU A 213 10.10 4.52 -11.08
C GLU A 213 8.91 3.93 -10.32
N ILE A 214 9.00 2.66 -9.94
CA ILE A 214 8.02 1.97 -9.09
C ILE A 214 7.93 2.68 -7.73
N SER A 215 9.07 2.99 -7.11
CA SER A 215 9.11 3.68 -5.82
C SER A 215 8.52 5.10 -5.92
N ARG A 216 8.82 5.83 -7.00
CA ARG A 216 8.26 7.16 -7.26
C ARG A 216 6.74 7.09 -7.44
N GLN A 217 6.25 6.15 -8.25
CA GLN A 217 4.81 5.96 -8.47
C GLN A 217 4.09 5.56 -7.16
N GLN A 218 4.69 4.66 -6.37
CA GLN A 218 4.16 4.28 -5.06
C GLN A 218 4.12 5.47 -4.10
N LEU A 219 5.17 6.29 -4.08
CA LEU A 219 5.23 7.50 -3.27
C LEU A 219 4.15 8.51 -3.67
N GLU A 220 3.94 8.74 -4.96
CA GLU A 220 2.86 9.59 -5.47
C GLU A 220 1.48 9.05 -5.05
N GLN A 221 1.24 7.76 -5.19
CA GLN A 221 0.00 7.10 -4.79
C GLN A 221 -0.26 7.22 -3.28
N TYR A 222 0.74 6.93 -2.44
CA TYR A 222 0.60 7.00 -0.99
C TYR A 222 0.43 8.43 -0.47
N ASN A 223 1.10 9.42 -1.09
CA ASN A 223 0.88 10.82 -0.78
C ASN A 223 -0.52 11.31 -1.21
N ALA A 224 -1.04 10.83 -2.34
CA ALA A 224 -2.42 11.13 -2.72
C ALA A 224 -3.42 10.53 -1.72
N GLU A 225 -3.22 9.27 -1.32
CA GLU A 225 -4.09 8.57 -0.36
C GLU A 225 -4.09 9.25 1.02
N ILE A 226 -2.93 9.62 1.56
CA ILE A 226 -2.86 10.26 2.89
C ILE A 226 -3.56 11.62 2.91
N ASN A 227 -3.53 12.37 1.80
CA ASN A 227 -4.23 13.65 1.66
C ASN A 227 -5.74 13.44 1.66
N LEU A 228 -6.25 12.44 0.93
CA LEU A 228 -7.67 12.08 0.93
C LEU A 228 -8.15 11.67 2.32
N LEU A 229 -7.41 10.77 2.99
CA LEU A 229 -7.74 10.30 4.34
C LEU A 229 -7.66 11.40 5.41
N SER A 230 -6.83 12.42 5.19
CA SER A 230 -6.74 13.57 6.10
C SER A 230 -7.89 14.55 5.89
N ALA A 231 -8.34 14.74 4.65
CA ALA A 231 -9.50 15.59 4.34
C ALA A 231 -10.81 14.98 4.87
N SER A 232 -10.99 13.66 4.79
CA SER A 232 -12.20 12.96 5.26
C SER A 232 -12.41 13.00 6.77
N LEU A 233 -11.36 13.23 7.56
CA LEU A 233 -11.45 13.37 9.02
C LEU A 233 -11.75 14.81 9.45
N SER A 234 -11.30 15.80 8.68
CA SER A 234 -11.50 17.23 8.96
C SER A 234 -12.93 17.71 8.66
N SER A 235 -13.67 16.98 7.81
CA SER A 235 -15.07 17.27 7.48
C SER A 235 -16.09 16.60 8.43
N GLY A 236 -15.63 15.83 9.42
CA GLY A 236 -16.47 15.11 10.38
C GLY A 236 -16.52 15.69 11.80
N GLY A 237 -16.10 16.95 11.97
CA GLY A 237 -16.12 17.69 13.24
C GLY A 237 -17.40 18.48 13.46
#